data_AF-Q022Y5-F1
#
_entry.id   AF-Q022Y5-F1
#
_cell.length_a   1.000
_cell.length_b   1.000
_cell.length_c   1.000
_cell.angle_alpha   90.00
_cell.angle_beta   90.00
_cell.angle_gamma   90.00
#
_symmetry.space_group_name_H-M   'P 1'
#
loop_
_entity.id
_entity.type
_entity.pdbx_description
1 polymer ?
#
loop_
_entity_poly.entity_id
_entity_poly.type
_entity_poly.pdbx_seq_one_letter_code
_entity_poly.pdbx_strand_id
1 'polypeptide(L)'
;MKILAALILAAALFAAPQSGPRSQIQNMVDKLDVTPDQKAKLDPILDIDAKQVRALRADSTLSDEDRQKKTGAIRAETDTKIKPILTAEQWTKLQELRAERKAQGKGGAKKKK
;
A
#
# COMPACT_ATOMS: atom_id res chain seq x y z
N MET A 1 -20.85 -12.86 -23.81
CA MET A 1 -20.81 -11.51 -24.41
C MET A 1 -19.48 -10.88 -24.02
N LYS A 2 -18.56 -10.75 -24.97
CA LYS A 2 -17.26 -10.07 -24.80
C LYS A 2 -17.52 -8.59 -25.04
N ILE A 3 -17.37 -7.75 -24.02
CA ILE A 3 -17.29 -6.29 -24.23
C ILE A 3 -15.85 -5.89 -24.00
N LEU A 4 -15.24 -5.52 -25.13
CA LEU A 4 -13.99 -4.81 -25.27
C LEU A 4 -14.10 -3.45 -24.57
N ALA A 5 -13.13 -3.14 -23.72
CA ALA A 5 -12.77 -1.77 -23.40
C ALA A 5 -11.24 -1.69 -23.36
N ALA A 6 -10.64 -1.67 -24.55
CA ALA A 6 -9.29 -1.15 -24.72
C ALA A 6 -9.39 0.37 -24.58
N LEU A 7 -8.92 0.90 -23.46
CA LEU A 7 -8.60 2.31 -23.33
C LEU A 7 -7.10 2.38 -23.06
N ILE A 8 -6.39 2.64 -24.16
CA ILE A 8 -4.96 2.93 -24.19
C ILE A 8 -4.76 4.21 -23.39
N LEU A 9 -3.93 4.14 -22.34
CA LEU A 9 -3.13 5.29 -21.96
C LEU A 9 -1.68 4.82 -21.86
N ALA A 10 -0.99 4.90 -23.00
CA ALA A 10 0.46 5.02 -23.00
C ALA A 10 0.79 6.40 -22.43
N ALA A 11 1.16 6.44 -21.15
CA ALA A 11 1.87 7.55 -20.55
C ALA A 11 3.09 6.98 -19.80
N ALA A 12 4.04 6.45 -20.57
CA ALA A 12 5.43 6.34 -20.12
C ALA A 12 6.08 7.72 -20.22
N LEU A 13 5.66 8.66 -19.37
CA LEU A 13 6.35 9.93 -19.16
C LEU A 13 6.34 10.21 -17.67
N PHE A 14 7.52 10.09 -17.07
CA PHE A 14 7.82 10.35 -15.66
C PHE A 14 7.17 9.39 -14.67
N ALA A 15 7.80 8.22 -14.49
CA ALA A 15 7.99 7.71 -13.13
C ALA A 15 8.79 8.77 -12.36
N ALA A 16 8.09 9.79 -11.84
CA ALA A 16 8.70 10.82 -11.03
C ALA A 16 9.49 10.13 -9.91
N PRO A 17 10.72 10.57 -9.60
CA PRO A 17 11.48 9.99 -8.51
C PRO A 17 10.57 9.98 -7.28
N GLN A 18 10.37 8.80 -6.70
CA GLN A 18 9.59 8.58 -5.48
C GLN A 18 10.22 9.44 -4.38
N SER A 19 9.72 10.68 -4.25
CA SER A 19 10.35 11.72 -3.46
C SER A 19 9.90 11.57 -2.01
N GLY A 20 10.53 10.64 -1.31
CA GLY A 20 10.41 10.49 0.14
C GLY A 20 10.51 9.05 0.62
N PRO A 21 10.56 8.83 1.94
CA PRO A 21 10.82 7.51 2.53
C PRO A 21 9.77 6.47 2.09
N ARG A 22 10.22 5.29 1.63
CA ARG A 22 9.29 4.24 1.17
C ARG A 22 8.26 3.90 2.25
N SER A 23 7.00 3.73 1.82
CA SER A 23 5.93 3.37 2.74
C SER A 23 6.04 1.92 3.19
N GLN A 24 5.37 1.62 4.29
CA GLN A 24 5.35 0.27 4.85
C GLN A 24 4.72 -0.76 3.89
N ILE A 25 3.78 -0.35 3.04
CA ILE A 25 3.18 -1.23 2.04
C ILE A 25 4.08 -1.40 0.81
N GLN A 26 4.80 -0.35 0.40
CA GLN A 26 5.83 -0.45 -0.66
C GLN A 26 6.89 -1.48 -0.31
N ASN A 27 7.43 -1.42 0.92
CA ASN A 27 8.43 -2.39 1.40
C ASN A 27 7.91 -3.84 1.48
N MET A 28 6.60 -4.03 1.58
CA MET A 28 5.99 -5.37 1.57
C MET A 28 5.80 -5.88 0.15
N VAL A 29 5.35 -5.01 -0.75
CA VAL A 29 5.17 -5.34 -2.17
C VAL A 29 6.50 -5.72 -2.83
N ASP A 30 7.60 -5.06 -2.44
CA ASP A 30 8.94 -5.42 -2.92
C ASP A 30 9.38 -6.84 -2.50
N LYS A 31 8.67 -7.48 -1.54
CA LYS A 31 8.91 -8.88 -1.11
C LYS A 31 8.00 -9.91 -1.78
N LEU A 32 7.13 -9.49 -2.70
CA LEU A 32 6.14 -10.36 -3.35
C LEU A 32 6.57 -10.84 -4.74
N ASP A 33 7.85 -10.65 -5.10
CA ASP A 33 8.41 -11.00 -6.41
C ASP A 33 7.52 -10.53 -7.57
N VAL A 34 7.05 -9.28 -7.49
CA VAL A 34 6.17 -8.69 -8.50
C VAL A 34 6.90 -8.53 -9.84
N THR A 35 6.20 -8.78 -10.94
CA THR A 35 6.76 -8.54 -12.27
C THR A 35 7.00 -7.05 -12.52
N PRO A 36 7.88 -6.66 -13.47
CA PRO A 36 8.07 -5.27 -13.84
C PRO A 36 6.76 -4.55 -14.19
N ASP A 37 5.85 -5.23 -14.89
CA ASP A 37 4.55 -4.69 -15.27
C ASP A 37 3.61 -4.51 -14.08
N GLN A 38 3.61 -5.46 -13.14
CA GLN A 38 2.86 -5.31 -11.88
C GLN A 38 3.40 -4.14 -11.08
N LYS A 39 4.73 -4.05 -10.94
CA LYS A 39 5.40 -2.98 -10.21
C LYS A 39 5.07 -1.59 -10.79
N ALA A 40 5.12 -1.45 -12.11
CA ALA A 40 4.77 -0.19 -12.79
C ALA A 40 3.33 0.27 -12.50
N LYS A 41 2.40 -0.68 -12.32
CA LYS A 41 0.99 -0.38 -11.95
C LYS A 41 0.82 -0.12 -10.45
N LEU A 42 1.59 -0.81 -9.61
CA LEU A 42 1.51 -0.70 -8.15
C LEU A 42 2.14 0.59 -7.62
N ASP A 43 3.33 0.95 -8.11
CA ASP A 43 4.12 2.07 -7.60
C ASP A 43 3.34 3.40 -7.48
N PRO A 44 2.54 3.86 -8.49
CA PRO A 44 1.76 5.10 -8.34
C PRO A 44 0.63 4.98 -7.30
N ILE A 45 -0.02 3.81 -7.17
CA ILE A 45 -1.08 3.58 -6.17
C ILE A 45 -0.48 3.63 -4.76
N LEU A 46 0.66 2.96 -4.57
CA LEU A 46 1.32 2.87 -3.28
C LEU A 46 1.98 4.20 -2.85
N ASP A 47 2.37 5.04 -3.80
CA ASP A 47 2.85 6.40 -3.53
C ASP A 47 1.72 7.33 -3.06
N ILE A 48 0.52 7.20 -3.64
CA ILE A 48 -0.66 7.93 -3.17
C ILE A 48 -1.01 7.53 -1.73
N ASP A 49 -1.07 6.22 -1.42
CA ASP A 49 -1.25 5.72 -0.05
C ASP A 49 -0.19 6.32 0.89
N ALA A 50 1.08 6.28 0.48
CA ALA A 50 2.19 6.81 1.26
C ALA A 50 2.00 8.28 1.62
N LYS A 51 1.65 9.12 0.62
CA LYS A 51 1.42 10.56 0.78
C LYS A 51 0.24 10.85 1.70
N GLN A 52 -0.89 10.17 1.50
CA GLN A 52 -2.08 10.35 2.33
C GLN A 52 -1.82 9.95 3.78
N VAL A 53 -1.16 8.81 4.01
CA VAL A 53 -0.80 8.38 5.37
C VAL A 53 0.20 9.32 6.02
N ARG A 54 1.18 9.87 5.28
CA ARG A 54 2.10 10.89 5.82
C ARG A 54 1.36 12.17 6.19
N ALA A 55 0.44 12.64 5.35
CA ALA A 55 -0.37 13.82 5.65
C ALA A 55 -1.19 13.62 6.94
N LEU A 56 -1.83 12.47 7.09
CA LEU A 56 -2.54 12.12 8.33
C LEU A 56 -1.63 12.07 9.55
N ARG A 57 -0.36 11.69 9.42
CA ARG A 57 0.60 11.67 10.53
C ARG A 57 1.10 13.07 10.90
N ALA A 58 1.23 13.95 9.91
CA ALA A 58 1.66 15.33 10.13
C ALA A 58 0.53 16.21 10.71
N ASP A 59 -0.73 15.78 10.56
CA ASP A 59 -1.90 16.51 11.07
C ASP A 59 -2.00 16.40 12.61
N SER A 60 -1.53 17.43 13.31
CA SER A 60 -1.58 17.50 14.78
C SER A 60 -2.97 17.75 15.35
N THR A 61 -3.99 17.99 14.51
CA THR A 61 -5.36 18.25 14.95
C THR A 61 -6.18 16.98 15.16
N LEU A 62 -5.73 15.86 14.58
CA LEU A 62 -6.42 14.57 14.69
C LEU A 62 -6.08 13.85 16.00
N SER A 63 -7.10 13.24 16.60
CA SER A 63 -6.90 12.22 17.63
C SER A 63 -6.19 11.00 17.05
N ASP A 64 -5.53 10.21 17.90
CA ASP A 64 -4.89 8.97 17.45
C ASP A 64 -5.89 7.95 16.93
N GLU A 65 -7.10 7.91 17.50
CA GLU A 65 -8.18 7.03 17.03
C GLU A 65 -8.65 7.43 15.62
N ASP A 66 -8.92 8.72 15.38
CA ASP A 66 -9.32 9.21 14.07
C ASP A 66 -8.23 9.00 13.02
N ARG A 67 -6.97 9.23 13.41
CA ARG A 67 -5.81 8.99 12.56
C ARG A 67 -5.73 7.52 12.16
N GLN A 68 -5.93 6.59 13.11
CA GLN A 68 -5.96 5.15 12.84
C GLN A 68 -7.12 4.76 11.93
N LYS A 69 -8.33 5.27 12.18
CA LYS A 69 -9.53 5.03 11.36
C LYS A 69 -9.33 5.50 9.92
N LYS A 70 -8.86 6.73 9.73
CA LYS A 70 -8.57 7.30 8.40
C LYS A 70 -7.46 6.54 7.68
N THR A 71 -6.40 6.14 8.40
CA THR A 71 -5.35 5.28 7.85
C THR A 71 -5.91 3.91 7.42
N GLY A 72 -6.84 3.34 8.18
CA GLY A 72 -7.54 2.10 7.82
C GLY A 72 -8.34 2.24 6.53
N ALA A 73 -9.05 3.35 6.36
CA ALA A 73 -9.81 3.63 5.15
C ALA A 73 -8.91 3.75 3.90
N ILE A 74 -7.80 4.48 4.00
CA ILE A 74 -6.81 4.61 2.90
C ILE A 74 -6.27 3.23 2.50
N ARG A 75 -5.96 2.37 3.48
CA ARG A 75 -5.47 1.01 3.21
C ARG A 75 -6.52 0.14 2.53
N ALA A 76 -7.78 0.22 2.96
CA ALA A 76 -8.87 -0.51 2.34
C ALA A 76 -9.09 -0.08 0.88
N GLU A 77 -9.02 1.22 0.60
CA GLU A 77 -9.10 1.75 -0.76
C GLU A 77 -7.90 1.26 -1.61
N THR A 78 -6.70 1.29 -1.04
CA THR A 78 -5.48 0.79 -1.70
C THR A 78 -5.61 -0.70 -2.03
N ASP A 79 -6.14 -1.49 -1.09
CA ASP A 79 -6.39 -2.92 -1.27
C ASP A 79 -7.30 -3.21 -2.46
N THR A 80 -8.39 -2.45 -2.61
CA THR A 80 -9.29 -2.57 -3.78
C THR A 80 -8.56 -2.32 -5.09
N LYS A 81 -7.59 -1.39 -5.13
CA LYS A 81 -6.86 -1.03 -6.35
C LYS A 81 -5.73 -2.02 -6.68
N ILE A 82 -5.03 -2.55 -5.67
CA ILE A 82 -3.86 -3.42 -5.90
C ILE A 82 -4.22 -4.90 -6.03
N LYS A 83 -5.29 -5.37 -5.40
CA LYS A 83 -5.72 -6.77 -5.45
C LYS A 83 -5.88 -7.32 -6.89
N PRO A 84 -6.47 -6.61 -7.87
CA PRO A 84 -6.57 -7.12 -9.23
C PRO A 84 -5.23 -7.12 -10.01
N ILE A 85 -4.19 -6.46 -9.50
CA ILE A 85 -2.86 -6.42 -10.12
C ILE A 85 -2.01 -7.62 -9.64
N LEU A 86 -2.24 -8.08 -8.42
CA LEU A 86 -1.51 -9.18 -7.78
C LEU A 86 -2.14 -10.54 -8.12
N THR A 87 -1.33 -11.60 -8.08
CA THR A 87 -1.86 -12.97 -8.08
C THR A 87 -2.50 -13.31 -6.74
N ALA A 88 -3.30 -14.38 -6.70
CA ALA A 88 -3.89 -14.86 -5.44
C ALA A 88 -2.81 -15.21 -4.40
N GLU A 89 -1.70 -15.80 -4.81
CA GLU A 89 -0.57 -16.16 -3.95
C GLU A 89 0.14 -14.90 -3.42
N GLN A 90 0.43 -13.93 -4.28
CA GLN A 90 1.02 -12.65 -3.89
C GLN A 90 0.11 -11.89 -2.92
N TRP A 91 -1.21 -11.91 -3.15
CA TRP A 91 -2.18 -11.30 -2.25
C TRP A 91 -2.19 -11.97 -0.88
N THR A 92 -2.22 -13.30 -0.83
CA THR A 92 -2.13 -14.06 0.43
C THR A 92 -0.83 -13.72 1.16
N LYS A 93 0.30 -13.69 0.46
CA LYS A 93 1.58 -13.36 1.07
C LYS A 93 1.61 -11.93 1.63
N LEU A 94 1.00 -10.99 0.93
CA LEU A 94 0.83 -9.63 1.43
C LEU A 94 0.04 -9.60 2.74
N GLN A 95 -1.05 -10.37 2.85
CA GLN A 95 -1.85 -10.45 4.09
C GLN A 95 -1.07 -11.08 5.25
N GLU A 96 -0.29 -12.13 5.00
CA GLU A 96 0.59 -12.75 6.01
C GLU A 96 1.59 -11.74 6.56
N LEU A 97 2.31 -11.04 5.68
CA LEU A 97 3.26 -10.00 6.07
C LEU A 97 2.59 -8.89 6.91
N ARG A 98 1.30 -8.59 6.69
CA ARG A 98 0.55 -7.61 7.51
C ARG A 98 0.25 -8.17 8.89
N ALA A 99 -0.18 -9.43 8.95
CA ALA A 99 -0.49 -10.11 10.19
C ALA A 99 0.74 -10.26 11.08
N GLU A 100 1.87 -10.70 10.51
CA GLU A 100 3.16 -10.81 11.20
C GLU A 100 3.59 -9.48 11.82
N ARG A 101 3.53 -8.39 11.04
CA ARG A 101 3.87 -7.05 11.54
C ARG A 101 2.95 -6.64 12.69
N LYS A 102 1.65 -6.89 12.57
CA LYS A 102 0.68 -6.57 13.64
C LYS A 102 0.98 -7.37 14.91
N ALA A 103 1.41 -8.62 14.79
CA ALA A 103 1.83 -9.45 15.91
C ALA A 103 3.11 -8.91 16.56
N GLN A 104 4.12 -8.53 15.76
CA GLN A 104 5.37 -7.95 16.26
C GLN A 104 5.16 -6.62 17.00
N GLY A 105 4.27 -5.76 16.49
CA GLY A 105 3.89 -4.50 17.14
C GLY A 105 3.21 -4.69 18.51
N LYS A 106 2.48 -5.80 18.70
CA LYS A 106 1.85 -6.15 20.00
C LYS A 106 2.82 -6.85 20.96
N GLY A 107 3.80 -7.60 20.44
CA GLY A 107 4.82 -8.30 21.24
C GLY A 107 5.85 -7.35 21.88
N GLY A 108 6.19 -6.25 21.21
CA GLY A 108 7.11 -5.24 21.74
C GLY A 108 6.56 -4.45 22.94
N ALA A 109 5.24 -4.28 23.04
CA ALA A 109 4.59 -3.59 24.15
C ALA A 109 4.56 -4.41 25.45
N LYS A 110 4.70 -5.74 25.38
CA LYS A 110 4.69 -6.62 26.58
C LYS A 110 6.07 -6.84 27.21
N LYS A 111 7.17 -6.52 26.54
CA LYS A 111 8.54 -6.69 27.07
C LYS A 111 9.13 -5.44 27.74
N LYS A 112 8.40 -4.32 27.78
CA LYS A 112 8.84 -3.04 28.39
C LYS A 112 8.02 -2.64 29.62
N LYS A 113 7.44 -3.60 30.34
CA LYS A 113 6.74 -3.35 31.60
C LYS A 113 7.38 -4.15 32.72
#